data_AF-A0A370PUV8-F1
#
_entry.id   AF-A0A370PUV8-F1
#
_cell.length_a   1.000
_cell.length_b   1.000
_cell.length_c   1.000
_cell.angle_alpha   90.00
_cell.angle_beta   90.00
_cell.angle_gamma   90.00
#
_symmetry.space_group_name_H-M   'P 1'
#
loop_
_entity.id
_entity.type
_entity.pdbx_description
1 polymer ?
#
loop_
_entity_poly.entity_id
_entity_poly.type
_entity_poly.pdbx_seq_one_letter_code
_entity_poly.pdbx_strand_id
1 'polypeptide(L)'
;MAELCSAFEDTLQDNIKLEKHRFELLAIYRHDGDLNPHKTNNFSGPPRPELEEAWDRLMKNADIKVSHAELGEFAGDDSVIKLSDGSGYYVTVSAFHGLHCVKRLHMYIYAEHYYAGLSEFELFMLRRHTGMLRHHENNTV
;
A
#
# COMPACT_ATOMS: atom_id res chain seq x y z
N MET A 1 28.75 8.99 32.29
CA MET A 1 28.81 8.56 30.87
C MET A 1 28.34 7.12 30.75
N ALA A 2 27.05 6.83 31.00
CA ALA A 2 26.38 5.55 30.67
C ALA A 2 24.92 5.53 31.18
N GLU A 3 24.05 6.45 30.75
CA GLU A 3 22.59 6.35 31.05
C GLU A 3 21.74 6.90 29.89
N LEU A 4 22.09 6.58 28.64
CA LEU A 4 21.34 7.02 27.45
C LEU A 4 21.11 5.89 26.43
N CYS A 5 21.18 4.63 26.86
CA CYS A 5 21.10 3.47 25.95
C CYS A 5 20.09 2.39 26.38
N SER A 6 19.03 2.72 27.13
CA SER A 6 17.99 1.74 27.51
C SER A 6 16.64 1.97 26.81
N ALA A 7 16.59 2.73 25.72
CA ALA A 7 15.34 3.16 25.10
C ALA A 7 14.98 2.44 23.78
N PHE A 8 15.66 1.35 23.43
CA PHE A 8 15.39 0.58 22.21
C PHE A 8 15.51 -0.92 22.48
N GLU A 9 14.68 -1.44 23.38
CA GLU A 9 14.45 -2.89 23.52
C GLU A 9 13.04 -3.30 23.06
N ASP A 10 12.28 -2.42 22.42
CA ASP A 10 11.09 -2.84 21.69
C ASP A 10 11.53 -3.26 20.29
N THR A 11 11.78 -4.55 20.11
CA THR A 11 12.03 -5.06 18.77
C THR A 11 10.73 -5.01 17.97
N LEU A 12 10.84 -4.99 16.65
CA LEU A 12 9.66 -5.07 15.77
C LEU A 12 8.84 -6.34 16.07
N GLN A 13 9.48 -7.38 16.61
CA GLN A 13 8.86 -8.65 17.00
C GLN A 13 7.96 -8.51 18.24
N ASP A 14 8.34 -7.67 19.21
CA ASP A 14 7.55 -7.42 20.42
C ASP A 14 6.26 -6.63 20.12
N ASN A 15 6.23 -5.97 18.96
CA ASN A 15 5.09 -5.23 18.45
C ASN A 15 4.26 -6.03 17.43
N ILE A 16 4.59 -7.30 17.18
CA ILE A 16 3.80 -8.18 16.33
C ILE A 16 2.83 -9.00 17.19
N LYS A 17 1.53 -8.79 16.96
CA LYS A 17 0.48 -9.67 17.49
C LYS A 17 0.03 -10.64 16.41
N LEU A 18 0.25 -11.94 16.64
CA LEU A 18 -0.32 -12.98 15.80
C LEU A 18 -1.79 -13.20 16.19
N GLU A 19 -2.69 -13.04 15.23
CA GLU A 19 -4.12 -13.29 15.42
C GLU A 19 -4.60 -14.40 14.48
N LYS A 20 -5.33 -15.36 15.04
CA LYS A 20 -5.97 -16.41 14.24
C LYS A 20 -7.33 -15.90 13.75
N HIS A 21 -7.42 -15.63 12.45
CA HIS A 21 -8.66 -15.26 11.79
C HIS A 21 -9.18 -16.40 10.92
N ARG A 22 -10.50 -16.65 10.94
CA ARG A 22 -11.12 -17.56 9.98
C ARG A 22 -11.40 -16.78 8.71
N PHE A 23 -10.88 -17.25 7.59
CA PHE A 23 -11.22 -16.67 6.30
C PHE A 23 -12.72 -16.82 6.03
N GLU A 24 -13.38 -15.71 5.76
CA GLU A 24 -14.77 -15.70 5.36
C GLU A 24 -14.89 -16.06 3.87
N LEU A 25 -15.26 -17.31 3.61
CA LEU A 25 -15.37 -17.87 2.26
C LEU A 25 -16.72 -17.62 1.59
N LEU A 26 -17.59 -16.79 2.20
CA LEU A 26 -18.87 -16.42 1.61
C LEU A 26 -18.64 -15.57 0.35
N ALA A 27 -19.40 -15.88 -0.70
CA ALA A 27 -19.40 -15.10 -1.94
C ALA A 27 -19.85 -13.66 -1.68
N ILE A 28 -19.26 -12.70 -2.43
CA ILE A 28 -19.64 -11.28 -2.39
C ILE A 28 -21.08 -11.09 -2.88
N TYR A 29 -21.40 -11.75 -3.99
CA TYR A 29 -22.71 -11.71 -4.61
C TYR A 29 -23.43 -13.04 -4.38
N ARG A 30 -24.74 -12.95 -4.21
CA ARG A 30 -25.66 -14.07 -4.30
C ARG A 30 -25.91 -14.43 -5.77
N HIS A 31 -26.60 -15.55 -6.01
CA HIS A 31 -26.94 -16.00 -7.37
C HIS A 31 -27.88 -15.05 -8.13
N ASP A 32 -28.62 -14.21 -7.41
CA ASP A 32 -29.52 -13.18 -7.95
C ASP A 32 -28.78 -11.87 -8.32
N GLY A 33 -27.49 -11.77 -8.02
CA GLY A 33 -26.67 -10.58 -8.29
C GLY A 33 -26.66 -9.55 -7.15
N ASP A 34 -27.44 -9.74 -6.09
CA ASP A 34 -27.42 -8.86 -4.93
C ASP A 34 -26.21 -9.13 -4.03
N LEU A 35 -25.80 -8.11 -3.26
CA LEU A 35 -24.77 -8.28 -2.24
C LEU A 35 -25.21 -9.28 -1.18
N ASN A 36 -24.28 -10.14 -0.78
CA ASN A 36 -24.52 -11.12 0.25
C ASN A 36 -24.53 -10.43 1.63
N PRO A 37 -25.68 -10.30 2.31
CA PRO A 37 -25.79 -9.59 3.59
C PRO A 37 -25.07 -10.33 4.73
N HIS A 38 -24.75 -11.61 4.54
CA HIS A 38 -24.01 -12.41 5.50
C HIS A 38 -22.50 -12.29 5.33
N LYS A 39 -22.03 -11.62 4.27
CA LYS A 39 -20.61 -11.30 4.10
C LYS A 39 -20.27 -10.07 4.92
N THR A 40 -19.54 -10.28 6.00
CA THR A 40 -19.26 -9.28 7.04
C THR A 40 -17.92 -8.58 6.87
N ASN A 41 -17.03 -9.04 5.99
CA ASN A 41 -15.78 -8.32 5.74
C ASN A 41 -15.98 -7.06 4.90
N ASN A 42 -15.27 -5.99 5.28
CA ASN A 42 -15.36 -4.69 4.63
C ASN A 42 -14.29 -4.47 3.55
N PHE A 43 -13.51 -5.48 3.16
CA PHE A 43 -12.37 -5.29 2.24
C PHE A 43 -12.64 -5.72 0.79
N SER A 44 -13.85 -6.22 0.49
CA SER A 44 -14.17 -6.79 -0.82
C SER A 44 -15.57 -6.40 -1.31
N GLY A 45 -15.83 -6.60 -2.60
CA GLY A 45 -17.08 -6.22 -3.26
C GLY A 45 -17.08 -4.78 -3.78
N PRO A 46 -18.24 -4.24 -4.17
CA PRO A 46 -18.31 -2.95 -4.83
C PRO A 46 -17.96 -1.79 -3.88
N PRO A 47 -17.59 -0.63 -4.44
CA PRO A 47 -17.30 0.57 -3.68
C PRO A 47 -18.46 0.93 -2.75
N ARG A 48 -18.14 1.19 -1.48
CA ARG A 48 -19.08 1.61 -0.44
C ARG A 48 -18.32 2.33 0.68
N PRO A 49 -18.95 3.27 1.40
CA PRO A 49 -18.26 4.06 2.43
C PRO A 49 -17.53 3.20 3.47
N GLU A 50 -18.12 2.09 3.91
CA GLU A 50 -17.52 1.20 4.92
C GLU A 50 -16.29 0.47 4.39
N LEU A 51 -16.23 0.22 3.08
CA LEU A 51 -15.07 -0.39 2.43
C LEU A 51 -13.92 0.59 2.31
N GLU A 52 -14.21 1.83 1.92
CA GLU A 52 -13.21 2.89 1.87
C GLU A 52 -12.60 3.13 3.25
N GLU A 53 -13.46 3.26 4.27
CA GLU A 53 -13.00 3.47 5.64
C GLU A 53 -12.13 2.31 6.14
N ALA A 54 -12.49 1.07 5.82
CA ALA A 54 -11.72 -0.11 6.20
C ALA A 54 -10.33 -0.12 5.54
N TRP A 55 -10.26 0.13 4.22
CA TRP A 55 -8.99 0.21 3.50
C TRP A 55 -8.12 1.38 3.96
N ASP A 56 -8.71 2.54 4.21
CA ASP A 56 -7.97 3.72 4.68
C ASP A 56 -7.43 3.52 6.09
N ARG A 57 -8.21 2.87 6.97
CA ARG A 57 -7.75 2.48 8.30
C ARG A 57 -6.63 1.45 8.24
N LEU A 58 -6.74 0.46 7.35
CA LEU A 58 -5.73 -0.59 7.20
C LEU A 58 -4.41 -0.03 6.64
N MET A 59 -4.48 0.85 5.65
CA MET A 59 -3.31 1.48 5.02
C MET A 59 -2.78 2.67 5.81
N LYS A 60 -3.38 2.99 6.97
CA LYS A 60 -2.95 4.09 7.81
C LYS A 60 -1.51 3.86 8.27
N ASN A 61 -0.66 4.88 8.10
CA ASN A 61 0.77 4.85 8.43
C ASN A 61 1.59 3.87 7.57
N ALA A 62 1.13 3.53 6.37
CA ALA A 62 1.94 2.80 5.38
C ALA A 62 3.22 3.58 4.98
N ASP A 63 3.17 4.89 5.11
CA ASP A 63 4.17 5.84 4.70
C ASP A 63 4.96 6.29 5.93
N ILE A 64 6.24 5.93 5.98
CA ILE A 64 7.09 6.16 7.14
C ILE A 64 8.19 7.15 6.76
N LYS A 65 8.35 8.19 7.57
CA LYS A 65 9.50 9.08 7.47
C LYS A 65 10.64 8.54 8.32
N VAL A 66 11.83 8.45 7.73
CA VAL A 66 13.07 8.08 8.41
C VAL A 66 14.16 9.12 8.16
N SER A 67 15.08 9.26 9.10
CA SER A 67 16.30 10.05 8.94
C SER A 67 17.31 9.31 8.05
N HIS A 68 18.37 10.02 7.60
CA HIS A 68 19.45 9.40 6.83
C HIS A 68 20.13 8.25 7.60
N ALA A 69 20.33 8.40 8.91
CA ALA A 69 21.00 7.39 9.73
C ALA A 69 20.17 6.11 9.88
N GLU A 70 18.84 6.22 9.82
CA GLU A 70 17.90 5.10 9.93
C GLU A 70 17.74 4.31 8.62
N LEU A 71 18.23 4.81 7.48
CA LEU A 71 18.21 4.09 6.20
C LEU A 71 19.12 2.84 6.21
N GLY A 72 20.09 2.77 7.12
CA GLY A 72 21.00 1.64 7.23
C GLY A 72 21.77 1.40 5.92
N GLU A 73 21.68 0.18 5.38
CA GLU A 73 22.36 -0.21 4.14
C GLU A 73 21.87 0.55 2.89
N PHE A 74 20.66 1.13 2.94
CA PHE A 74 20.07 1.87 1.82
C PHE A 74 20.50 3.35 1.76
N ALA A 75 21.33 3.81 2.70
CA ALA A 75 21.72 5.23 2.77
C ALA A 75 22.46 5.74 1.50
N GLY A 76 23.07 4.85 0.72
CA GLY A 76 23.74 5.17 -0.54
C GLY A 76 22.94 4.87 -1.81
N ASP A 77 21.67 4.48 -1.70
CA ASP A 77 20.83 4.16 -2.86
C ASP A 77 20.12 5.43 -3.37
N ASP A 78 20.48 5.85 -4.58
CA ASP A 78 19.93 7.06 -5.24
C ASP A 78 18.43 6.93 -5.59
N SER A 79 17.85 5.72 -5.51
CA SER A 79 16.42 5.50 -5.73
C SER A 79 15.55 5.80 -4.50
N VAL A 80 16.15 6.01 -3.32
CA VAL A 80 15.42 6.34 -2.10
C VAL A 80 14.83 7.75 -2.21
N ILE A 81 13.54 7.86 -1.92
CA ILE A 81 12.80 9.11 -2.07
C ILE A 81 13.14 10.05 -0.91
N LYS A 82 13.82 11.16 -1.22
CA LYS A 82 14.06 12.24 -0.27
C LYS A 82 12.87 13.19 -0.20
N LEU A 83 12.47 13.58 1.00
CA LEU A 83 11.40 14.57 1.21
C LEU A 83 11.86 15.97 0.75
N SER A 84 10.96 16.71 0.12
CA SER A 84 11.26 18.01 -0.51
C SER A 84 11.68 19.09 0.49
N ASP A 85 11.27 18.98 1.75
CA ASP A 85 11.65 19.89 2.83
C ASP A 85 13.01 19.53 3.47
N GLY A 86 13.66 18.46 2.99
CA GLY A 86 14.93 17.97 3.52
C GLY A 86 14.84 17.30 4.89
N SER A 87 13.63 17.09 5.42
CA SER A 87 13.42 16.56 6.78
C SER A 87 13.69 15.07 6.93
N GLY A 88 13.90 14.35 5.82
CA GLY A 88 14.19 12.91 5.83
C GLY A 88 13.89 12.23 4.50
N TYR A 89 13.65 10.93 4.60
CA TYR A 89 13.38 10.03 3.49
C TYR A 89 12.06 9.30 3.71
N TYR A 90 11.38 8.99 2.61
CA TYR A 90 10.16 8.22 2.58
C TYR A 90 10.49 6.73 2.41
N VAL A 91 9.94 5.89 3.27
CA VAL A 91 10.01 4.43 3.15
C VAL A 91 8.64 3.80 3.45
N THR A 92 8.45 2.56 3.01
CA THR A 92 7.27 1.76 3.33
C THR A 92 7.67 0.34 3.66
N VAL A 93 6.91 -0.34 4.52
CA VAL A 93 7.14 -1.77 4.81
C VAL A 93 6.60 -2.61 3.65
N SER A 94 7.32 -3.64 3.25
CA SER A 94 6.96 -4.51 2.11
C SER A 94 5.53 -5.08 2.19
N ALA A 95 5.00 -5.30 3.40
CA ALA A 95 3.61 -5.71 3.61
C ALA A 95 2.60 -4.67 3.09
N PHE A 96 2.84 -3.38 3.36
CA PHE A 96 2.01 -2.29 2.83
C PHE A 96 2.13 -2.16 1.31
N HIS A 97 3.30 -2.42 0.74
CA HIS A 97 3.46 -2.47 -0.72
C HIS A 97 2.58 -3.58 -1.35
N GLY A 98 2.56 -4.76 -0.74
CA GLY A 98 1.66 -5.85 -1.17
C GLY A 98 0.18 -5.45 -1.06
N LEU A 99 -0.23 -4.84 0.06
CA LEU A 99 -1.60 -4.37 0.26
C LEU A 99 -2.00 -3.26 -0.73
N HIS A 100 -1.09 -2.34 -1.04
CA HIS A 100 -1.30 -1.30 -2.07
C HIS A 100 -1.67 -1.93 -3.42
N CYS A 101 -0.93 -2.96 -3.85
CA CYS A 101 -1.21 -3.67 -5.10
C CYS A 101 -2.60 -4.32 -5.09
N VAL A 102 -3.01 -4.94 -3.97
CA VAL A 102 -4.35 -5.53 -3.83
C VAL A 102 -5.45 -4.46 -3.86
N LYS A 103 -5.27 -3.35 -3.13
CA LYS A 103 -6.20 -2.20 -3.16
C LYS A 103 -6.34 -1.66 -4.59
N ARG A 104 -5.22 -1.50 -5.30
CA ARG A 104 -5.23 -0.99 -6.68
C ARG A 104 -5.89 -1.96 -7.67
N LEU A 105 -5.69 -3.27 -7.51
CA LEU A 105 -6.39 -4.28 -8.30
C LEU A 105 -7.91 -4.20 -8.08
N HIS A 106 -8.34 -4.06 -6.83
CA HIS A 106 -9.75 -3.84 -6.50
C HIS A 106 -10.29 -2.57 -7.18
N MET A 107 -9.57 -1.45 -7.06
CA MET A 107 -9.97 -0.20 -7.72
C MET A 107 -10.04 -0.33 -9.25
N TYR A 108 -9.16 -1.14 -9.86
CA TYR A 108 -9.19 -1.42 -11.29
C TYR A 108 -10.39 -2.26 -11.72
N ILE A 109 -10.85 -3.21 -10.90
CA ILE A 109 -12.09 -3.97 -11.15
C ILE A 109 -13.30 -3.01 -11.20
N TYR A 110 -13.27 -1.93 -10.42
CA TYR A 110 -14.29 -0.89 -10.37
C TYR A 110 -13.81 0.43 -11.00
N ALA A 111 -13.10 0.34 -12.13
CA ALA A 111 -12.47 1.51 -12.77
C ALA A 111 -13.46 2.63 -13.12
N GLU A 112 -14.69 2.29 -13.51
CA GLU A 112 -15.74 3.28 -13.80
C GLU A 112 -16.09 4.14 -12.57
N HIS A 113 -15.90 3.62 -11.36
CA HIS A 113 -16.11 4.36 -10.12
C HIS A 113 -14.87 5.15 -9.70
N TYR A 114 -13.71 4.48 -9.63
CA TYR A 114 -12.50 5.09 -9.05
C TYR A 114 -11.68 5.94 -10.01
N TYR A 115 -11.83 5.69 -11.32
CA TYR A 115 -11.03 6.33 -12.36
C TYR A 115 -11.92 7.06 -13.37
N ALA A 116 -13.13 7.44 -12.94
CA ALA A 116 -14.03 8.29 -13.71
C ALA A 116 -13.32 9.60 -14.07
N GLY A 117 -13.24 9.90 -15.37
CA GLY A 117 -12.66 11.15 -15.86
C GLY A 117 -11.16 11.14 -16.09
N LEU A 118 -10.47 10.01 -15.88
CA LEU A 118 -9.08 9.88 -16.33
C LEU A 118 -9.01 9.86 -17.85
N SER A 119 -8.00 10.53 -18.39
CA SER A 119 -7.63 10.45 -19.80
C SER A 119 -7.14 9.05 -20.17
N GLU A 120 -7.10 8.77 -21.48
CA GLU A 120 -6.58 7.50 -21.99
C GLU A 120 -5.11 7.27 -21.61
N PHE A 121 -4.31 8.35 -21.56
CA PHE A 121 -2.92 8.29 -21.11
C PHE A 121 -2.83 7.96 -19.61
N GLU A 122 -3.66 8.56 -18.76
CA GLU A 122 -3.67 8.27 -17.32
C GLU A 122 -4.12 6.83 -17.05
N LEU A 123 -5.14 6.33 -17.75
CA LEU A 123 -5.57 4.92 -17.69
C LEU A 123 -4.45 3.97 -18.15
N PHE A 124 -3.72 4.33 -19.20
CA PHE A 124 -2.55 3.58 -19.64
C PHE A 124 -1.46 3.56 -18.55
N MET A 125 -1.19 4.69 -17.90
CA MET A 125 -0.24 4.78 -16.80
C MET A 125 -0.68 3.94 -15.59
N LEU A 126 -1.99 3.84 -15.30
CA LEU A 126 -2.49 2.93 -14.26
C LEU A 126 -2.17 1.47 -14.56
N ARG A 127 -2.30 1.03 -15.82
CA ARG A 127 -1.96 -0.34 -16.25
C ARG A 127 -0.46 -0.64 -16.16
N ARG A 128 0.38 0.39 -16.22
CA ARG A 128 1.85 0.29 -16.08
C ARG A 128 2.33 0.27 -14.62
N HIS A 129 1.45 0.11 -13.64
CA HIS A 129 1.79 0.24 -12.22
C HIS A 129 3.07 -0.52 -11.77
N THR A 130 3.34 -1.70 -12.32
CA THR A 130 4.53 -2.51 -12.00
C THR A 130 5.71 -2.27 -12.95
N GLY A 131 5.53 -1.45 -13.98
CA GLY A 131 6.55 -1.16 -14.97
C GLY A 131 7.52 -0.09 -14.49
N MET A 132 8.76 -0.46 -14.21
CA MET A 132 9.84 0.53 -14.14
C MET A 132 10.08 1.12 -15.53
N LEU A 133 10.14 2.45 -15.61
CA LEU A 133 10.78 3.11 -16.75
C LEU A 133 12.28 2.83 -16.65
N ARG A 134 12.76 1.83 -17.40
CA ARG A 134 14.21 1.69 -17.58
C ARG A 134 14.71 2.92 -18.31
N HIS A 135 15.64 3.66 -17.71
CA HIS A 135 16.36 4.75 -18.36
C HIS A 135 17.33 4.25 -19.43
N HIS A 136 16.88 3.45 -20.40
CA HIS A 136 17.70 3.03 -21.54
C HIS A 136 16.84 2.66 -22.75
N GLU A 137 16.28 3.64 -23.45
CA GLU A 137 15.94 3.53 -24.89
C GLU A 137 16.12 4.88 -25.62
N ASN A 138 17.22 5.59 -25.35
CA ASN A 138 17.68 6.71 -26.20
C ASN A 138 19.11 6.46 -26.69
N ASN A 139 19.42 5.21 -27.07
CA ASN A 139 20.63 4.94 -27.84
C ASN A 139 20.46 3.69 -28.68
N THR A 140 19.94 3.84 -29.90
CA THR A 140 20.38 3.09 -31.09
C THR A 140 19.73 3.66 -32.37
N VAL A 141 20.61 4.29 -33.16
CA VAL A 141 20.65 4.52 -34.63
C VAL A 141 19.46 5.19 -35.30
#